data_AF-A0A239HY03-F1
#
_entry.id   AF-A0A239HY03-F1
#
_cell.length_a   1.000
_cell.length_b   1.000
_cell.length_c   1.000
_cell.angle_alpha   90.00
_cell.angle_beta   90.00
_cell.angle_gamma   90.00
#
_symmetry.space_group_name_H-M   'P 1'
#
loop_
_entity.id
_entity.type
_entity.pdbx_description
1 polymer ?
#
loop_
_entity_poly.entity_id
_entity_poly.type
_entity_poly.pdbx_seq_one_letter_code
_entity_poly.pdbx_strand_id
1 'polypeptide(L)'
;MTDELLVVRCQLGEREAFAELVGIWNDPVWTYVRRMIGSSQADDVAQEVWLAVVRGLPRLKEPGRFAPWLFTIARRTVANRLREEYGRHEVLAEEEQATADPADALVDRTELLAGLSELPVREREILVLFYLEDLSLEDCAEICAIPVGTVKSRLSRARRMLRDHLTEKGHRR
;
A
#
# COMPACT_ATOMS: atom_id res chain seq x y z
N MET A 1 -15.20 12.98 11.70
CA MET A 1 -16.21 11.92 11.58
C MET A 1 -15.46 10.59 11.52
N THR A 2 -15.93 9.55 12.21
CA THR A 2 -15.23 8.25 12.25
C THR A 2 -15.53 7.44 11.00
N ASP A 3 -14.59 6.62 10.54
CA ASP A 3 -14.81 5.71 9.41
C ASP A 3 -16.01 4.79 9.63
N GLU A 4 -16.19 4.33 10.88
CA GLU A 4 -17.31 3.51 11.30
C GLU A 4 -18.65 4.11 10.90
N LEU A 5 -18.86 5.41 11.16
CA LEU A 5 -20.10 6.10 10.83
C LEU A 5 -20.29 6.22 9.32
N LEU A 6 -19.22 6.55 8.57
CA LEU A 6 -19.27 6.63 7.12
C LEU A 6 -19.62 5.27 6.48
N VAL A 7 -19.02 4.19 6.97
CA VAL A 7 -19.31 2.83 6.49
C VAL A 7 -20.76 2.46 6.77
N VAL A 8 -21.28 2.72 7.98
CA VAL A 8 -22.69 2.45 8.30
C VAL A 8 -23.63 3.23 7.38
N ARG A 9 -23.39 4.52 7.16
CA ARG A 9 -24.18 5.34 6.22
C ARG A 9 -24.12 4.79 4.78
N CYS A 10 -22.94 4.35 4.33
CA CYS A 10 -22.80 3.68 3.03
C CYS A 10 -23.63 2.38 2.95
N GLN A 11 -23.62 1.57 4.01
CA GLN A 11 -24.38 0.32 4.09
C GLN A 11 -25.90 0.55 4.08
N LEU A 12 -26.35 1.72 4.55
CA LEU A 12 -27.74 2.18 4.46
C LEU A 12 -28.11 2.77 3.10
N GLY A 13 -27.16 2.88 2.17
CA GLY A 13 -27.39 3.35 0.79
C GLY A 13 -27.18 4.85 0.58
N GLU A 14 -26.59 5.56 1.54
CA GLU A 14 -26.27 6.99 1.38
C GLU A 14 -25.06 7.17 0.45
N ARG A 15 -25.33 7.59 -0.79
CA ARG A 15 -24.28 7.78 -1.82
C ARG A 15 -23.25 8.85 -1.46
N GLU A 16 -23.68 9.89 -0.75
CA GLU A 16 -22.81 10.98 -0.31
C GLU A 16 -21.75 10.47 0.67
N ALA A 17 -22.13 9.58 1.60
CA ALA A 17 -21.19 8.96 2.53
C ALA A 17 -20.11 8.15 1.82
N PHE A 18 -20.43 7.52 0.68
CA PHE A 18 -19.45 6.80 -0.11
C PHE A 18 -18.45 7.74 -0.79
N ALA A 19 -18.92 8.88 -1.31
CA ALA A 19 -18.04 9.90 -1.87
C ALA A 19 -17.09 10.48 -0.80
N GLU A 20 -17.58 10.70 0.42
CA GLU A 20 -16.76 11.11 1.56
C GLU A 20 -15.71 10.06 1.92
N LEU A 21 -16.11 8.79 1.98
CA LEU A 21 -15.21 7.67 2.27
C LEU A 21 -14.09 7.56 1.23
N VAL A 22 -14.43 7.66 -0.06
CA VAL A 22 -13.46 7.70 -1.15
C VAL A 22 -12.55 8.93 -1.02
N GLY A 23 -13.09 10.11 -0.73
CA GLY A 23 -12.30 11.34 -0.57
C GLY A 23 -11.25 11.27 0.53
N ILE A 24 -11.49 10.49 1.59
CA ILE A 24 -10.54 10.29 2.70
C ILE A 24 -9.48 9.24 2.32
N TRP A 25 -9.91 8.14 1.71
CA TRP A 25 -9.09 6.93 1.60
C TRP A 25 -8.46 6.71 0.23
N ASN A 26 -8.82 7.51 -0.78
CA ASN A 26 -8.28 7.35 -2.13
C ASN A 26 -6.76 7.56 -2.17
N ASP A 27 -6.28 8.64 -1.58
CA ASP A 27 -4.84 8.96 -1.58
C ASP A 27 -4.00 7.94 -0.79
N PRO A 28 -4.42 7.48 0.41
CA PRO A 28 -3.81 6.34 1.10
C PRO A 28 -3.73 5.07 0.23
N VAL A 29 -4.86 4.65 -0.36
CA VAL A 29 -4.92 3.44 -1.20
C VAL A 29 -4.02 3.58 -2.42
N TRP A 30 -4.09 4.71 -3.11
CA TRP A 30 -3.28 5.00 -4.29
C TRP A 30 -1.79 5.05 -3.93
N THR A 31 -1.45 5.65 -2.80
CA THR A 31 -0.06 5.68 -2.30
C THR A 31 0.43 4.27 -2.05
N TYR A 32 -0.32 3.44 -1.32
CA TYR A 32 0.04 2.05 -1.09
C TYR A 32 0.25 1.30 -2.42
N VAL A 33 -0.73 1.34 -3.33
CA VAL A 33 -0.66 0.66 -4.64
C VAL A 33 0.58 1.11 -5.41
N ARG A 34 0.78 2.42 -5.57
CA ARG A 34 1.93 2.98 -6.30
C ARG A 34 3.27 2.53 -5.72
N ARG A 35 3.39 2.39 -4.41
CA ARG A 35 4.64 1.91 -3.76
C ARG A 35 4.90 0.43 -4.03
N MET A 36 3.86 -0.35 -4.29
CA MET A 36 3.97 -1.78 -4.51
C MET A 36 4.22 -2.15 -5.97
N ILE A 37 3.57 -1.47 -6.93
CA ILE A 37 3.61 -1.84 -8.36
C ILE A 37 4.17 -0.76 -9.28
N GLY A 38 4.55 0.41 -8.75
CA GLY A 38 4.99 1.56 -9.56
C GLY A 38 3.84 2.44 -10.04
N SER A 39 4.18 3.55 -10.72
CA SER A 39 3.21 4.59 -11.10
C SER A 39 2.38 4.29 -12.34
N SER A 40 2.91 3.52 -13.29
CA SER A 40 2.27 3.29 -14.59
C SER A 40 0.93 2.55 -14.49
N GLN A 41 0.72 1.78 -13.44
CA GLN A 41 -0.47 0.94 -13.23
C GLN A 41 -1.26 1.31 -11.98
N ALA A 42 -0.83 2.35 -11.26
CA ALA A 42 -1.38 2.67 -9.95
C ALA A 42 -2.86 3.06 -10.01
N ASP A 43 -3.25 3.85 -11.02
CA ASP A 43 -4.62 4.33 -11.19
C ASP A 43 -5.59 3.18 -11.50
N ASP A 44 -5.23 2.31 -12.44
CA ASP A 44 -6.04 1.15 -12.82
C ASP A 44 -6.24 0.20 -11.63
N VAL A 45 -5.17 -0.12 -10.90
CA VAL A 45 -5.25 -1.01 -9.73
C VAL A 45 -6.01 -0.35 -8.59
N ALA A 46 -5.84 0.95 -8.34
CA ALA A 46 -6.63 1.67 -7.33
C ALA A 46 -8.13 1.65 -7.69
N GLN A 47 -8.48 1.80 -8.97
CA GLN A 47 -9.86 1.67 -9.42
C GLN A 47 -10.42 0.26 -9.18
N GLU A 48 -9.64 -0.79 -9.45
CA GLU A 48 -10.03 -2.17 -9.14
C GLU A 48 -10.28 -2.39 -7.64
N VAL A 49 -9.43 -1.80 -6.78
CA VAL A 49 -9.63 -1.80 -5.32
C VAL A 49 -10.97 -1.18 -4.97
N TRP A 50 -11.28 0.01 -5.49
CA TRP A 50 -12.55 0.67 -5.21
C TRP A 50 -13.77 -0.10 -5.73
N LEU A 51 -13.66 -0.75 -6.89
CA LEU A 51 -14.71 -1.63 -7.41
C LEU A 51 -14.93 -2.85 -6.49
N ALA A 52 -13.87 -3.42 -5.92
CA ALA A 52 -13.98 -4.48 -4.93
C ALA A 52 -14.57 -3.98 -3.60
N VAL A 53 -14.21 -2.77 -3.17
CA VAL A 53 -14.77 -2.10 -1.99
C VAL A 53 -16.27 -1.90 -2.15
N VAL A 54 -16.75 -1.31 -3.26
CA VAL A 54 -18.19 -1.12 -3.52
C VAL A 54 -18.98 -2.43 -3.39
N ARG A 55 -18.44 -3.53 -3.92
CA ARG A 55 -19.08 -4.85 -3.87
C ARG A 55 -19.04 -5.49 -2.48
N GLY A 56 -17.99 -5.20 -1.71
CA GLY A 56 -17.72 -5.83 -0.42
C GLY A 56 -18.28 -5.05 0.79
N LEU A 57 -18.37 -3.73 0.71
CA LEU A 57 -18.72 -2.83 1.81
C LEU A 57 -20.07 -3.17 2.46
N PRO A 58 -21.13 -3.55 1.71
CA PRO A 58 -22.40 -3.98 2.31
C PRO A 58 -22.28 -5.23 3.20
N ARG A 59 -21.21 -6.01 3.07
CA ARG A 59 -20.97 -7.26 3.83
C ARG A 59 -19.91 -7.10 4.92
N LEU A 60 -19.32 -5.91 5.08
CA LEU A 60 -18.37 -5.63 6.15
C LEU A 60 -19.08 -5.68 7.50
N LYS A 61 -18.76 -6.69 8.31
CA LYS A 61 -19.43 -6.95 9.60
C LYS A 61 -19.03 -5.98 10.70
N GLU A 62 -17.79 -5.48 10.65
CA GLU A 62 -17.22 -4.59 11.65
C GLU A 62 -16.83 -3.26 10.99
N PRO A 63 -17.75 -2.28 10.92
CA PRO A 63 -17.49 -0.99 10.27
C PRO A 63 -16.29 -0.25 10.86
N GLY A 64 -16.01 -0.41 12.16
CA GLY A 64 -14.83 0.16 12.83
C GLY A 64 -13.49 -0.45 12.38
N ARG A 65 -13.49 -1.57 11.64
CA ARG A 65 -12.30 -2.20 11.05
C ARG A 65 -12.19 -1.93 9.54
N PHE A 66 -12.71 -0.80 9.08
CA PHE A 66 -12.70 -0.46 7.66
C PHE A 66 -11.28 -0.36 7.08
N ALA A 67 -10.35 0.35 7.73
CA ALA A 67 -9.01 0.55 7.18
C ALA A 67 -8.22 -0.76 6.97
N PRO A 68 -8.13 -1.68 7.96
CA PRO A 68 -7.47 -2.99 7.73
C PRO A 68 -8.17 -3.84 6.67
N TRP A 69 -9.50 -3.78 6.61
CA TRP A 69 -10.27 -4.47 5.59
C TRP A 69 -10.00 -3.91 4.18
N LEU A 70 -9.94 -2.59 4.04
CA LEU A 70 -9.61 -1.88 2.79
C LEU A 70 -8.21 -2.26 2.30
N PHE A 71 -7.20 -2.17 3.16
CA PHE A 71 -5.83 -2.53 2.78
C PHE A 71 -5.64 -4.03 2.53
N THR A 72 -6.47 -4.88 3.12
CA THR A 72 -6.53 -6.31 2.77
C THR A 72 -7.03 -6.50 1.33
N ILE A 73 -8.02 -5.72 0.89
CA ILE A 73 -8.47 -5.71 -0.51
C ILE A 73 -7.34 -5.18 -1.40
N ALA A 74 -6.75 -4.03 -1.07
CA ALA A 74 -5.67 -3.41 -1.84
C ALA A 74 -4.50 -4.36 -2.06
N ARG A 75 -4.03 -5.02 -0.99
CA ARG A 75 -2.97 -6.01 -1.04
C ARG A 75 -3.30 -7.19 -1.95
N ARG A 76 -4.53 -7.70 -1.88
CA ARG A 76 -4.96 -8.82 -2.76
C ARG A 76 -4.96 -8.41 -4.23
N THR A 77 -5.44 -7.21 -4.55
CA THR A 77 -5.42 -6.68 -5.92
C THR A 77 -3.99 -6.50 -6.42
N VAL A 78 -3.12 -5.87 -5.64
CA VAL A 78 -1.68 -5.75 -5.93
C VAL A 78 -1.03 -7.13 -6.15
N ALA A 79 -1.30 -8.10 -5.28
CA ALA A 79 -0.73 -9.44 -5.39
C ALA A 79 -1.27 -10.24 -6.59
N ASN A 80 -2.51 -9.97 -7.03
CA ASN A 80 -3.02 -10.51 -8.30
C ASN A 80 -2.25 -9.90 -9.47
N ARG A 81 -2.09 -8.57 -9.50
CA ARG A 81 -1.40 -7.86 -10.58
C ARG A 81 0.04 -8.31 -10.75
N LEU A 82 0.80 -8.35 -9.65
CA LEU A 82 2.18 -8.84 -9.65
C LEU A 82 2.25 -10.30 -10.14
N ARG A 83 1.28 -11.16 -9.77
CA ARG A 83 1.26 -12.54 -10.27
C ARG A 83 0.95 -12.64 -11.76
N GLU A 84 0.13 -11.75 -12.31
CA GLU A 84 -0.13 -11.71 -13.75
C GLU A 84 1.08 -11.20 -14.53
N GLU A 85 1.81 -10.24 -13.98
CA GLU A 85 3.05 -9.72 -14.54
C GLU A 85 4.14 -10.80 -14.49
N TYR A 86 4.46 -11.33 -13.31
CA TYR A 86 5.48 -12.38 -13.16
C TYR A 86 5.08 -13.74 -13.75
N GLY A 87 3.77 -14.06 -13.81
CA GLY A 87 3.26 -15.27 -14.47
C GLY A 87 3.28 -15.18 -15.99
N ARG A 88 3.41 -13.98 -16.57
CA ARG A 88 3.70 -13.75 -17.99
C ARG A 88 5.20 -13.73 -18.28
N HIS A 89 6.03 -13.44 -17.26
CA HIS A 89 7.50 -13.33 -17.33
C HIS A 89 8.25 -14.66 -17.01
N GLU A 90 7.83 -15.80 -17.58
CA GLU A 90 8.76 -16.93 -17.80
C GLU A 90 9.60 -16.73 -19.09
N VAL A 91 9.40 -15.62 -19.79
CA VAL A 91 10.28 -15.15 -20.85
C VAL A 91 10.54 -13.66 -20.57
N LEU A 92 11.82 -13.29 -20.47
CA LEU A 92 12.36 -11.96 -20.20
C LEU A 92 12.48 -11.61 -18.71
N ALA A 93 13.59 -12.06 -18.12
CA ALA A 93 14.24 -11.32 -17.06
C ALA A 93 14.70 -9.98 -17.63
N GLU A 94 14.04 -8.90 -17.24
CA GLU A 94 14.57 -7.54 -17.36
C GLU A 94 13.94 -6.70 -16.24
N GLU A 95 14.81 -6.22 -15.36
CA GLU A 95 14.48 -5.29 -14.29
C GLU A 95 13.95 -3.99 -14.92
N GLU A 96 12.64 -3.82 -14.93
CA GLU A 96 12.02 -2.58 -15.39
C GLU A 96 12.18 -1.50 -14.29
N GLN A 97 13.26 -0.72 -14.40
CA GLN A 97 13.46 0.50 -13.63
C GLN A 97 12.37 1.52 -14.00
N ALA A 98 11.35 1.63 -13.16
CA ALA A 98 10.32 2.65 -13.31
C ALA A 98 10.93 4.05 -13.24
N THR A 99 10.87 4.78 -14.36
CA THR A 99 11.31 6.17 -14.47
C THR A 99 10.43 7.08 -13.62
N ALA A 100 11.06 7.82 -12.70
CA ALA A 100 10.40 8.75 -11.80
C ALA A 100 10.14 10.10 -12.49
N ASP A 101 8.87 10.51 -12.53
CA ASP A 101 8.45 11.85 -12.96
C ASP A 101 8.63 12.88 -11.82
N PRO A 102 9.07 14.13 -12.08
CA PRO A 102 9.53 15.06 -11.05
C PRO A 102 8.49 16.14 -10.70
N ALA A 103 8.09 16.23 -9.42
CA ALA A 103 7.72 17.49 -8.76
C ALA A 103 7.66 17.36 -7.22
N ASP A 104 8.31 18.33 -6.58
CA ASP A 104 8.17 18.90 -5.22
C ASP A 104 8.79 18.27 -3.94
N ALA A 105 9.59 19.15 -3.28
CA ALA A 105 10.29 19.10 -2.00
C ALA A 105 11.56 18.21 -1.86
N LEU A 106 12.55 18.56 -2.70
CA LEU A 106 14.00 18.26 -2.69
C LEU A 106 14.62 18.49 -1.29
N VAL A 107 15.20 17.54 -0.52
CA VAL A 107 16.23 16.55 -0.86
C VAL A 107 16.17 15.28 0.03
N ASP A 108 15.31 15.17 1.05
CA ASP A 108 15.28 13.97 1.93
C ASP A 108 14.26 12.91 1.46
N ARG A 109 13.20 13.33 0.77
CA ARG A 109 12.09 12.46 0.38
C ARG A 109 12.45 11.57 -0.82
N THR A 110 13.15 12.08 -1.82
CA THR A 110 13.45 11.31 -3.05
C THR A 110 14.37 10.13 -2.79
N GLU A 111 15.37 10.31 -1.92
CA GLU A 111 16.28 9.23 -1.51
C GLU A 111 15.57 8.18 -0.67
N LEU A 112 14.69 8.61 0.24
CA LEU A 112 13.82 7.72 0.99
C LEU A 112 12.90 6.91 0.06
N LEU A 113 12.30 7.56 -0.93
CA LEU A 113 11.41 6.92 -1.89
C LEU A 113 12.15 5.93 -2.81
N ALA A 114 13.37 6.28 -3.26
CA ALA A 114 14.23 5.39 -4.04
C ALA A 114 14.70 4.19 -3.20
N GLY A 115 15.08 4.43 -1.94
CA GLY A 115 15.47 3.36 -1.02
C GLY A 115 14.34 2.38 -0.75
N LEU A 116 13.09 2.84 -0.67
CA LEU A 116 11.92 1.94 -0.53
C LEU A 116 11.74 1.03 -1.75
N SER A 117 11.92 1.53 -2.98
CA SER A 117 11.80 0.71 -4.20
C SER A 117 12.89 -0.34 -4.35
N GLU A 118 14.03 -0.18 -3.67
CA GLU A 118 15.13 -1.14 -3.68
C GLU A 118 14.96 -2.25 -2.64
N LEU A 119 14.00 -2.10 -1.71
CA LEU A 119 13.68 -3.15 -0.75
C LEU A 119 12.90 -4.30 -1.39
N PRO A 120 13.12 -5.56 -0.95
CA PRO A 120 12.25 -6.65 -1.30
C PRO A 120 10.80 -6.35 -0.94
N VAL A 121 9.87 -6.84 -1.77
CA VAL A 121 8.43 -6.52 -1.71
C VAL A 121 7.85 -6.66 -0.29
N ARG A 122 8.24 -7.72 0.44
CA ARG A 122 7.70 -8.01 1.78
C ARG A 122 8.18 -7.03 2.85
N GLU A 123 9.42 -6.56 2.75
CA GLU A 123 10.00 -5.57 3.66
C GLU A 123 9.46 -4.17 3.34
N ARG A 124 9.30 -3.85 2.06
CA ARG A 124 8.66 -2.61 1.59
C ARG A 124 7.21 -2.49 2.05
N GLU A 125 6.43 -3.55 1.85
CA GLU A 125 5.00 -3.62 2.22
C GLU A 125 4.77 -3.23 3.68
N ILE A 126 5.58 -3.78 4.60
CA ILE A 126 5.46 -3.49 6.04
C ILE A 126 5.82 -2.03 6.38
N LEU A 127 6.80 -1.43 5.70
CA LEU A 127 7.13 -0.02 5.92
C LEU A 127 6.02 0.91 5.43
N VAL A 128 5.44 0.61 4.26
CA VAL A 128 4.36 1.43 3.70
C VAL A 128 3.14 1.37 4.62
N LEU A 129 2.66 0.16 4.95
CA LEU A 129 1.49 0.00 5.82
C LEU A 129 1.69 0.66 7.20
N PHE A 130 2.86 0.51 7.82
CA PHE A 130 3.09 1.03 9.17
C PHE A 130 3.40 2.53 9.21
N TYR A 131 4.26 3.04 8.33
CA TYR A 131 4.74 4.43 8.42
C TYR A 131 4.00 5.41 7.51
N LEU A 132 3.50 4.95 6.35
CA LEU A 132 2.79 5.84 5.42
C LEU A 132 1.29 5.81 5.67
N GLU A 133 0.75 4.63 5.98
CA GLU A 133 -0.68 4.45 6.21
C GLU A 133 -1.07 4.46 7.71
N ASP A 134 -0.10 4.67 8.60
CA ASP A 134 -0.25 4.76 10.07
C ASP A 134 -1.01 3.57 10.70
N LEU A 135 -0.85 2.37 10.12
CA LEU A 135 -1.52 1.16 10.61
C LEU A 135 -0.76 0.53 11.78
N SER A 136 -1.53 -0.02 12.73
CA SER A 136 -0.96 -0.73 13.88
C SER A 136 -0.20 -2.00 13.47
N LEU A 137 0.61 -2.53 14.38
CA LEU A 137 1.31 -3.80 14.14
C LEU A 137 0.33 -4.97 13.99
N GLU A 138 -0.78 -4.90 14.71
CA GLU A 138 -1.89 -5.84 14.68
C GLU A 138 -2.62 -5.78 13.32
N ASP A 139 -2.90 -4.59 12.81
CA ASP A 139 -3.53 -4.41 11.49
C ASP A 139 -2.59 -4.87 10.38
N CYS A 140 -1.30 -4.53 10.46
CA CYS A 140 -0.29 -5.03 9.52
C CYS A 140 -0.23 -6.56 9.52
N ALA A 141 -0.33 -7.19 10.69
CA ALA A 141 -0.34 -8.65 10.83
C ALA A 141 -1.57 -9.27 10.16
N GLU A 142 -2.74 -8.66 10.35
CA GLU A 142 -3.99 -9.07 9.72
C GLU A 142 -3.92 -8.96 8.19
N ILE A 143 -3.57 -7.78 7.67
CA ILE A 143 -3.47 -7.50 6.22
C ILE A 143 -2.48 -8.45 5.55
N CYS A 144 -1.31 -8.62 6.16
CA CYS A 144 -0.24 -9.44 5.59
C CYS A 144 -0.45 -10.95 5.84
N ALA A 145 -1.42 -11.33 6.68
CA ALA A 145 -1.66 -12.71 7.13
C ALA A 145 -0.40 -13.36 7.74
N ILE A 146 0.26 -12.67 8.67
CA ILE A 146 1.48 -13.12 9.37
C ILE A 146 1.39 -12.83 10.87
N PRO A 147 2.16 -13.51 11.73
CA PRO A 147 2.19 -13.19 13.16
C PRO A 147 2.72 -11.77 13.43
N VAL A 148 2.20 -11.10 14.47
CA VAL A 148 2.69 -9.79 14.93
C VAL A 148 4.19 -9.80 15.23
N GLY A 149 4.72 -10.91 15.77
CA GLY A 149 6.17 -11.09 15.97
C GLY A 149 6.97 -11.06 14.66
N THR A 150 6.38 -11.56 13.57
CA THR A 150 6.96 -11.48 12.22
C THR A 150 6.86 -10.07 11.64
N VAL A 151 5.78 -9.31 11.90
CA VAL A 151 5.70 -7.88 11.55
C VAL A 151 6.86 -7.12 12.20
N LYS A 152 7.05 -7.29 13.51
CA LYS A 152 8.13 -6.62 14.27
C LYS A 152 9.53 -6.93 13.72
N SER A 153 9.80 -8.20 13.43
CA SER A 153 11.10 -8.61 12.88
C SER A 153 11.32 -8.14 11.44
N ARG A 154 10.28 -8.16 10.59
CA ARG A 154 10.32 -7.59 9.23
C ARG A 154 10.53 -6.08 9.27
N LEU A 155 9.82 -5.35 10.13
CA LEU A 155 9.98 -3.90 10.28
C LEU A 155 11.40 -3.53 10.72
N SER A 156 11.97 -4.28 11.68
CA SER A 156 13.37 -4.12 12.10
C SER A 156 14.35 -4.35 10.95
N ARG A 157 14.13 -5.41 10.15
CA ARG A 157 14.96 -5.70 8.97
C ARG A 157 14.83 -4.63 7.89
N ALA A 158 13.61 -4.24 7.56
CA ALA A 158 13.33 -3.24 6.53
C ALA A 158 13.96 -1.89 6.88
N ARG A 159 13.88 -1.46 8.15
CA ARG A 159 14.56 -0.24 8.64
C ARG A 159 16.08 -0.29 8.50
N ARG A 160 16.68 -1.46 8.77
CA ARG A 160 18.13 -1.63 8.59
C ARG A 160 18.50 -1.54 7.11
N MET A 161 17.82 -2.29 6.24
CA MET A 161 18.08 -2.27 4.80
C MET A 161 17.91 -0.87 4.19
N LEU A 162 16.89 -0.13 4.62
CA LEU A 162 16.66 1.24 4.17
C LEU A 162 17.78 2.18 4.64
N ARG A 163 18.22 2.03 5.90
CA ARG A 163 19.34 2.79 6.44
C ARG A 163 20.62 2.51 5.66
N ASP A 164 20.92 1.23 5.43
CA ASP A 164 22.12 0.79 4.70
C ASP A 164 22.14 1.41 3.29
N HIS A 165 21.01 1.37 2.57
CA HIS A 165 20.85 2.01 1.26
C HIS A 165 21.10 3.52 1.27
N LEU A 166 20.53 4.22 2.26
CA LEU A 166 20.72 5.67 2.40
C LEU A 166 22.18 6.01 2.75
N THR A 167 22.82 5.23 3.64
CA THR A 167 24.24 5.44 3.97
C THR A 167 25.16 5.15 2.78
N GLU A 168 24.97 4.06 2.04
CA GLU A 168 25.81 3.74 0.87
C GLU A 168 25.72 4.77 -0.27
N LYS A 169 24.55 5.39 -0.44
CA LYS A 169 24.36 6.47 -1.41
C LYS A 169 24.95 7.80 -0.91
N GLY A 170 24.87 8.06 0.40
CA GLY A 170 25.51 9.21 1.04
C GLY A 170 27.05 9.19 0.97
N HIS A 171 27.68 8.01 0.95
CA HIS A 171 29.14 7.86 0.80
C HIS A 171 29.62 7.92 -0.66
N ARG A 172 28.71 7.84 -1.64
CA ARG A 172 29.02 7.91 -3.09
C ARG A 172 28.85 9.32 -3.69
N ARG A 173 28.52 10.32 -2.87
CA ARG A 173 28.43 11.74 -3.26
C ARG A 173 29.65 12.52 -2.83
#